data_AF-A0A1G4JG12-F1
#
_entry.id   AF-A0A1G4JG12-F1
#
_cell.length_a   1.000
_cell.length_b   1.000
_cell.length_c   1.000
_cell.angle_alpha   90.00
_cell.angle_beta   90.00
_cell.angle_gamma   90.00
#
_symmetry.space_group_name_H-M   'P 1'
#
loop_
_entity.id
_entity.type
_entity.pdbx_description
1 polymer ?
#
loop_
_entity_poly.entity_id
_entity_poly.type
_entity_poly.pdbx_seq_one_letter_code
_entity_poly.pdbx_strand_id
1 'polypeptide(L)'
;MDLEVWSVVLLLVLQWLVVRIILVVPIFGLQHDRLLETASARSVAGSRKLKLFVFLGSGGHTGEMLRLLENYQETLLRPGQTTLTVGVSDEASLARFRHTLGAYLDSQQIEVQVCRFGKAREVGASKLQSAKSVVQTLAGAMWTLTWLKWQFVGQPHLVLLNGPGTCCIIAGWLKLLEIVTTTRSKIVYVESLARTSTLSLSGKLLYPLVDEFVVQWSELCDKYGRARCFEILV
;
A
#
# COMPACT_ATOMS: atom_id res chain seq x y z
N MET A 1 -0.84 -6.25 -45.33
CA MET A 1 -1.28 -6.29 -43.91
C MET A 1 -0.90 -4.95 -43.33
N ASP A 2 -1.87 -4.05 -43.37
CA ASP A 2 -1.62 -2.67 -43.77
C ASP A 2 -1.47 -1.76 -42.56
N LEU A 3 -0.76 -0.64 -42.74
CA LEU A 3 -0.50 0.37 -41.70
C LEU A 3 -1.79 0.79 -40.96
N GLU A 4 -2.92 0.78 -41.67
CA GLU A 4 -4.26 1.04 -41.16
C GLU A 4 -4.67 0.05 -40.06
N VAL A 5 -4.43 -1.26 -40.26
CA VAL A 5 -4.76 -2.30 -39.27
C VAL A 5 -3.94 -2.08 -37.99
N TRP A 6 -2.64 -1.79 -38.11
CA TRP A 6 -1.79 -1.48 -36.96
C TRP A 6 -2.22 -0.21 -36.22
N SER A 7 -2.67 0.81 -36.95
CA SER A 7 -3.17 2.05 -36.35
C SER A 7 -4.47 1.84 -35.56
N VAL A 8 -5.40 1.02 -36.06
CA VAL A 8 -6.64 0.67 -35.36
C VAL A 8 -6.31 -0.15 -34.10
N VAL A 9 -5.41 -1.13 -34.19
CA VAL A 9 -4.97 -1.91 -33.02
C VAL A 9 -4.35 -1.02 -31.95
N LEU A 10 -3.45 -0.11 -32.34
CA LEU A 10 -2.82 0.84 -31.41
C LEU A 10 -3.85 1.72 -30.70
N LEU A 11 -4.84 2.24 -31.44
CA LEU A 11 -5.90 3.08 -30.87
C LEU A 11 -6.75 2.31 -29.87
N LEU A 12 -7.11 1.05 -30.18
CA LEU A 12 -7.87 0.20 -29.27
C LEU A 12 -7.08 -0.11 -27.99
N VAL A 13 -5.77 -0.37 -28.09
CA VAL A 13 -4.90 -0.58 -26.93
C VAL A 13 -4.79 0.68 -26.07
N LEU A 14 -4.62 1.85 -26.69
CA LEU A 14 -4.55 3.12 -25.96
C LEU A 14 -5.87 3.42 -25.25
N GLN A 15 -7.00 3.24 -25.94
CA GLN A 15 -8.33 3.42 -25.35
C GLN A 15 -8.54 2.47 -24.17
N TRP A 16 -8.19 1.19 -24.31
CA TRP A 16 -8.26 0.22 -23.23
C TRP A 16 -7.40 0.65 -22.03
N LEU A 17 -6.17 1.12 -22.27
CA LEU A 17 -5.26 1.58 -21.23
C LEU A 17 -5.80 2.82 -20.50
N VAL A 18 -6.35 3.80 -21.21
CA VAL A 18 -6.97 5.00 -20.61
C VAL A 18 -8.15 4.61 -19.73
N VAL A 19 -9.05 3.77 -20.24
CA VAL A 19 -10.20 3.27 -19.46
C VAL A 19 -9.72 2.53 -18.21
N ARG A 20 -8.68 1.69 -18.34
CA ARG A 20 -8.10 0.98 -17.19
C ARG A 20 -7.52 1.94 -16.15
N ILE A 21 -6.77 2.95 -16.55
CA ILE A 21 -6.21 3.95 -15.63
C ILE A 21 -7.33 4.66 -14.88
N ILE A 22 -8.39 5.07 -15.57
CA ILE A 22 -9.52 5.76 -14.96
C ILE A 22 -10.21 4.85 -13.92
N LEU A 23 -10.35 3.55 -14.20
CA LEU A 23 -10.97 2.60 -13.28
C LEU A 23 -10.08 2.24 -12.08
N VAL A 24 -8.75 2.25 -12.25
CA VAL A 24 -7.78 1.86 -11.21
C VAL A 24 -7.48 3.01 -10.25
N VAL A 25 -7.38 4.25 -10.76
CA VAL A 25 -6.96 5.41 -9.97
C VAL A 25 -8.16 5.99 -9.22
N PRO A 26 -8.16 5.96 -7.87
CA PRO A 26 -9.34 6.33 -7.07
C PRO A 26 -9.83 7.78 -7.22
N ILE A 27 -8.97 8.72 -7.63
CA ILE A 27 -9.36 10.13 -7.82
C ILE A 27 -10.51 10.32 -8.82
N PHE A 28 -10.67 9.42 -9.79
CA PHE A 28 -11.74 9.53 -10.78
C PHE A 28 -13.12 9.17 -10.21
N GLY A 29 -13.21 8.68 -8.97
CA GLY A 29 -14.47 8.52 -8.24
C GLY A 29 -15.42 7.46 -8.79
N LEU A 30 -15.08 6.74 -9.87
CA LEU A 30 -16.00 5.87 -10.60
C LEU A 30 -16.34 4.56 -9.88
N GLN A 31 -15.67 4.22 -8.77
CA GLN A 31 -15.91 2.98 -8.03
C GLN A 31 -15.66 3.17 -6.53
N HIS A 32 -16.55 3.94 -5.89
CA HIS A 32 -16.74 3.88 -4.44
C HIS A 32 -17.86 2.85 -4.12
N ASP A 33 -17.57 1.98 -3.15
CA ASP A 33 -18.50 1.14 -2.40
C ASP A 33 -19.02 -0.16 -3.04
N ARG A 34 -19.63 -0.17 -4.24
CA ARG A 34 -20.33 -1.39 -4.71
C ARG A 34 -19.45 -2.63 -4.90
N LEU A 35 -18.24 -2.49 -5.45
CA LEU A 35 -17.33 -3.64 -5.63
C LEU A 35 -16.74 -4.14 -4.32
N LEU A 36 -16.55 -3.26 -3.33
CA LEU A 36 -16.08 -3.62 -2.00
C LEU A 36 -17.19 -4.29 -1.19
N GLU A 37 -18.43 -3.81 -1.30
CA GLU A 37 -19.62 -4.47 -0.74
C GLU A 37 -19.84 -5.85 -1.37
N THR A 38 -19.69 -5.99 -2.70
CA THR A 38 -19.86 -7.28 -3.37
C THR A 38 -18.71 -8.26 -3.06
N ALA A 39 -17.48 -7.75 -2.91
CA ALA A 39 -16.32 -8.55 -2.50
C ALA A 39 -16.40 -8.95 -1.02
N SER A 40 -16.90 -8.07 -0.14
CA SER A 40 -17.17 -8.37 1.27
C SER A 40 -18.30 -9.39 1.40
N ALA A 41 -19.40 -9.22 0.66
CA ALA A 41 -20.50 -10.20 0.61
C ALA A 41 -20.05 -11.57 0.07
N ARG A 42 -19.14 -11.60 -0.91
CA ARG A 42 -18.55 -12.85 -1.43
C ARG A 42 -17.46 -13.44 -0.52
N SER A 43 -16.70 -12.64 0.23
CA SER A 43 -15.71 -13.15 1.19
C SER A 43 -16.38 -13.69 2.46
N VAL A 44 -17.56 -13.19 2.82
CA VAL A 44 -18.39 -13.79 3.88
C VAL A 44 -18.92 -15.17 3.43
N ALA A 45 -19.13 -15.37 2.12
CA ALA A 45 -19.59 -16.64 1.56
C ALA A 45 -18.48 -17.67 1.30
N GLY A 46 -17.20 -17.31 1.40
CA GLY A 46 -16.08 -18.21 1.12
C GLY A 46 -14.92 -18.01 2.09
N SER A 47 -14.48 -19.09 2.73
CA SER A 47 -13.39 -19.21 3.74
C SER A 47 -11.99 -18.74 3.27
N ARG A 48 -11.86 -17.59 2.59
CA ARG A 48 -10.58 -17.04 2.13
C ARG A 48 -10.04 -16.06 3.16
N LYS A 49 -8.78 -16.28 3.56
CA LYS A 49 -8.07 -15.41 4.50
C LYS A 49 -7.75 -14.05 3.87
N LEU A 50 -7.95 -12.98 4.62
CA LEU A 50 -7.47 -11.62 4.29
C LEU A 50 -5.94 -11.62 4.22
N LYS A 51 -5.39 -11.19 3.09
CA LYS A 51 -3.97 -10.89 2.94
C LYS A 51 -3.70 -9.44 3.33
N LEU A 52 -3.22 -9.22 4.54
CA LEU A 52 -2.89 -7.90 5.06
C LEU A 52 -1.42 -7.60 4.81
N PHE A 53 -1.11 -6.53 4.09
CA PHE A 53 0.24 -6.01 3.98
C PHE A 53 0.38 -4.70 4.76
N VAL A 54 1.42 -4.61 5.58
CA VAL A 54 1.75 -3.40 6.35
C VAL A 54 3.18 -3.00 6.07
N PHE A 55 3.40 -1.73 5.71
CA PHE A 55 4.75 -1.20 5.57
C PHE A 55 5.19 -0.41 6.80
N LEU A 56 6.28 -0.83 7.42
CA LEU A 56 6.93 -0.18 8.55
C LEU A 56 8.07 0.74 8.03
N GLY A 57 7.73 2.01 7.87
CA GLY A 57 8.69 3.07 7.58
C GLY A 57 9.61 3.34 8.77
N SER A 58 10.83 3.81 8.52
CA SER A 58 11.83 3.98 9.58
C SER A 58 11.44 5.03 10.64
N GLY A 59 11.84 4.79 11.89
CA GLY A 59 11.72 5.78 12.97
C GLY A 59 10.29 5.93 13.50
N GLY A 60 9.80 7.18 13.56
CA GLY A 60 8.48 7.52 14.10
C GLY A 60 7.32 6.81 13.39
N HIS A 61 7.41 6.64 12.07
CA HIS A 61 6.41 5.94 11.25
C HIS A 61 6.21 4.48 11.64
N THR A 62 7.27 3.77 12.06
CA THR A 62 7.11 2.41 12.62
C THR A 62 6.30 2.48 13.90
N GLY A 63 6.56 3.47 14.77
CA GLY A 63 5.78 3.64 16.00
C GLY A 63 4.31 3.89 15.70
N GLU A 64 4.05 4.73 14.69
CA GLU A 64 2.71 4.99 14.23
C GLU A 64 2.00 3.70 13.76
N MET A 65 2.64 2.92 12.89
CA MET A 65 2.03 1.70 12.39
C MET A 65 1.84 0.60 13.44
N LEU A 66 2.76 0.48 14.40
CA LEU A 66 2.60 -0.50 15.47
C LEU A 66 1.42 -0.18 16.36
N ARG A 67 1.26 1.09 16.78
CA ARG A 67 0.12 1.50 17.60
C ARG A 67 -1.22 1.32 16.89
N LEU A 68 -1.28 1.63 15.59
CA LEU A 68 -2.48 1.36 14.79
C LEU A 68 -2.80 -0.15 14.78
N LEU A 69 -1.80 -1.01 14.59
CA LEU A 69 -2.02 -2.45 14.60
C LEU A 69 -2.46 -2.97 15.98
N GLU A 70 -1.89 -2.45 17.07
CA GLU A 70 -2.30 -2.79 18.44
C GLU A 70 -3.76 -2.39 18.70
N ASN A 71 -4.12 -1.15 18.36
CA ASN A 71 -5.47 -0.60 18.58
C ASN A 71 -6.55 -1.37 17.80
N TYR A 72 -6.21 -1.89 16.62
CA TYR A 72 -7.14 -2.58 15.73
C TYR A 72 -6.83 -4.09 15.57
N GLN A 73 -6.09 -4.70 16.49
CA GLN A 73 -5.63 -6.09 16.39
C GLN A 73 -6.80 -7.09 16.23
N GLU A 74 -7.91 -6.89 16.94
CA GLU A 74 -9.09 -7.78 16.85
C GLU A 74 -9.81 -7.71 15.50
N THR A 75 -9.62 -6.60 14.78
CA THR A 75 -10.24 -6.38 13.47
C THR A 75 -9.29 -6.79 12.34
N LEU A 76 -8.03 -6.38 12.44
CA LEU A 76 -7.03 -6.57 11.38
C LEU A 76 -6.32 -7.92 11.47
N LEU A 77 -6.08 -8.42 12.68
CA LEU A 77 -5.26 -9.60 12.98
C LEU A 77 -6.12 -10.72 13.55
N ARG A 78 -7.11 -11.17 12.76
CA ARG A 78 -8.04 -12.22 13.16
C ARG A 78 -7.40 -13.62 12.99
N PRO A 79 -7.39 -14.46 14.04
CA PRO A 79 -6.83 -15.80 14.00
C PRO A 79 -7.50 -16.65 12.91
N GLY A 80 -6.70 -17.34 12.10
CA GLY A 80 -7.22 -18.18 11.01
C GLY A 80 -7.88 -17.43 9.84
N GLN A 81 -8.11 -16.11 9.95
CA GLN A 81 -8.75 -15.29 8.91
C GLN A 81 -7.80 -14.28 8.28
N THR A 82 -6.66 -13.95 8.91
CA THR A 82 -5.66 -13.04 8.34
C THR A 82 -4.31 -13.74 8.13
N THR A 83 -3.66 -13.50 6.99
CA THR A 83 -2.21 -13.67 6.80
C THR A 83 -1.57 -12.29 6.75
N LEU A 84 -0.51 -12.06 7.53
CA LEU A 84 0.18 -10.77 7.62
C LEU A 84 1.50 -10.80 6.84
N THR A 85 1.70 -9.82 5.97
CA THR A 85 2.99 -9.54 5.34
C THR A 85 3.50 -8.18 5.80
N VAL A 86 4.70 -8.13 6.37
CA VAL A 86 5.31 -6.91 6.88
C VAL A 86 6.48 -6.49 6.00
N GLY A 87 6.38 -5.30 5.42
CA GLY A 87 7.48 -4.63 4.74
C GLY A 87 8.28 -3.79 5.71
N VAL A 88 9.60 -4.00 5.81
CA VAL A 88 10.46 -3.21 6.71
C VAL A 88 11.55 -2.48 5.94
N SER A 89 11.87 -1.26 6.37
CA SER A 89 12.94 -0.44 5.78
C SER A 89 14.29 -0.56 6.50
N ASP A 90 14.31 -1.03 7.75
CA ASP A 90 15.51 -1.30 8.53
C ASP A 90 15.26 -2.36 9.61
N GLU A 91 16.34 -2.90 10.17
CA GLU A 91 16.27 -3.98 11.17
C GLU A 91 15.74 -3.50 12.52
N ALA A 92 15.93 -2.23 12.87
CA ALA A 92 15.38 -1.66 14.10
C ALA A 92 13.84 -1.65 14.08
N SER A 93 13.25 -1.34 12.93
CA SER A 93 11.80 -1.38 12.70
C SER A 93 11.26 -2.81 12.85
N LEU A 94 11.99 -3.81 12.33
CA LEU A 94 11.64 -5.22 12.48
C LEU A 94 11.74 -5.70 13.94
N ALA A 95 12.79 -5.29 14.66
CA ALA A 95 12.96 -5.62 16.07
C ALA A 95 11.80 -5.05 16.91
N ARG A 96 11.41 -3.78 16.67
CA ARG A 96 10.24 -3.16 17.32
C ARG A 96 8.95 -3.89 17.01
N PHE A 97 8.73 -4.29 15.76
CA PHE A 97 7.56 -5.07 15.37
C PHE A 97 7.47 -6.40 16.14
N ARG A 98 8.56 -7.17 16.17
CA ARG A 98 8.60 -8.44 16.91
C ARG A 98 8.41 -8.25 18.40
N HIS A 99 9.01 -7.23 18.98
CA HIS A 99 8.84 -6.92 20.40
C HIS A 99 7.40 -6.55 20.75
N THR A 100 6.73 -5.79 19.89
CA THR A 100 5.39 -5.23 20.18
C THR A 100 4.28 -6.25 19.90
N LEU A 101 4.32 -6.91 18.74
CA LEU A 101 3.24 -7.79 18.29
C LEU A 101 3.59 -9.28 18.30
N GLY A 102 4.86 -9.66 18.51
CA GLY A 102 5.32 -11.05 18.37
C GLY A 102 4.56 -12.02 19.28
N ALA A 103 4.46 -11.71 20.58
CA ALA A 103 3.75 -12.57 21.53
C ALA A 103 2.27 -12.77 21.16
N TYR A 104 1.59 -11.71 20.71
CA TYR A 104 0.22 -11.79 20.25
C TYR A 104 0.10 -12.66 18.99
N LEU A 105 0.92 -12.40 17.97
CA LEU A 105 0.91 -13.12 16.69
C LEU A 105 1.19 -14.62 16.88
N ASP A 106 2.12 -14.98 17.76
CA ASP A 106 2.44 -16.37 18.09
C ASP A 106 1.29 -17.04 18.85
N SER A 107 0.70 -16.35 19.83
CA SER A 107 -0.45 -16.88 20.60
C SER A 107 -1.67 -17.15 19.72
N GLN A 108 -1.89 -16.29 18.73
CA GLN A 108 -3.01 -16.36 17.79
C GLN A 108 -2.71 -17.21 16.54
N GLN A 109 -1.49 -17.79 16.46
CA GLN A 109 -1.02 -18.58 15.31
C GLN A 109 -1.20 -17.87 13.96
N ILE A 110 -0.94 -16.55 13.94
CA ILE A 110 -1.07 -15.74 12.73
C ILE A 110 0.18 -15.93 11.88
N GLU A 111 -0.02 -16.31 10.62
CA GLU A 111 1.09 -16.46 9.68
C GLU A 111 1.67 -15.08 9.32
N VAL A 112 2.95 -14.89 9.61
CA VAL A 112 3.68 -13.64 9.34
C VAL A 112 4.79 -13.87 8.34
N GLN A 113 4.79 -13.09 7.27
CA GLN A 113 5.85 -13.06 6.27
C GLN A 113 6.54 -11.69 6.29
N VAL A 114 7.88 -11.66 6.28
CA VAL A 114 8.64 -10.41 6.33
C VAL A 114 9.36 -10.18 5.01
N CYS A 115 9.17 -9.00 4.42
CA CYS A 115 9.88 -8.56 3.23
C CYS A 115 10.67 -7.27 3.51
N ARG A 116 11.84 -7.14 2.88
CA ARG A 116 12.77 -6.04 3.14
C ARG A 116 12.80 -5.08 1.96
N PHE A 117 12.58 -3.81 2.25
CA PHE A 117 12.76 -2.73 1.30
C PHE A 117 14.08 -2.04 1.61
N GLY A 118 15.05 -2.17 0.71
CA GLY A 118 16.35 -1.52 0.89
C GLY A 118 16.19 0.00 0.98
N LYS A 119 17.01 0.64 1.81
CA LYS A 119 17.22 2.09 1.75
C LYS A 119 18.33 2.36 0.73
N ALA A 120 18.17 3.36 -0.13
CA ALA A 120 19.29 3.85 -0.94
C ALA A 120 20.41 4.31 0.01
N ARG A 121 21.60 3.69 -0.06
CA ARG A 121 22.73 4.03 0.82
C ARG A 121 23.58 5.18 0.25
N GLU A 122 23.78 6.15 1.14
CA GLU A 122 24.71 7.29 1.31
C GLU A 122 25.17 8.22 0.17
N VAL A 123 25.06 9.50 0.54
CA VAL A 123 25.64 10.70 -0.07
C VAL A 123 27.15 10.68 0.21
N GLY A 124 27.94 10.24 -0.76
CA GLY A 124 29.40 10.11 -0.63
C GLY A 124 30.06 9.17 -1.63
N ALA A 125 29.28 8.26 -2.25
CA ALA A 125 29.76 7.44 -3.36
C ALA A 125 29.82 8.24 -4.68
N SER A 126 30.67 7.81 -5.61
CA SER A 126 30.73 8.40 -6.95
C SER A 126 29.33 8.37 -7.61
N LYS A 127 28.97 9.44 -8.35
CA LYS A 127 27.61 9.62 -8.93
C LYS A 127 27.09 8.37 -9.67
N LEU A 128 27.98 7.60 -10.30
CA LEU A 128 27.64 6.38 -11.02
C LEU A 128 27.33 5.19 -10.10
N GLN A 129 28.06 5.04 -8.99
CA GLN A 129 27.80 3.99 -7.99
C GLN A 129 26.52 4.28 -7.18
N SER A 130 26.27 5.55 -6.86
CA SER A 130 25.00 5.95 -6.25
C SER A 130 23.81 5.67 -7.16
N ALA A 131 23.89 6.02 -8.46
CA ALA A 131 22.83 5.73 -9.42
C ALA A 131 22.58 4.21 -9.56
N LYS A 132 23.64 3.41 -9.67
CA LYS A 132 23.52 1.94 -9.72
C LYS A 132 22.84 1.37 -8.48
N SER A 133 23.22 1.84 -7.30
CA SER A 133 22.62 1.43 -6.01
C SER A 133 21.14 1.79 -5.92
N VAL A 134 20.75 2.99 -6.37
CA VAL A 134 19.35 3.42 -6.44
C VAL A 134 18.54 2.53 -7.38
N VAL A 135 19.04 2.26 -8.59
CA VAL A 135 18.37 1.40 -9.57
C VAL A 135 18.22 -0.02 -9.03
N GLN A 136 19.27 -0.58 -8.42
CA GLN A 136 19.21 -1.91 -7.81
C GLN A 136 18.19 -1.99 -6.67
N THR A 137 18.16 -0.97 -5.81
CA THR A 137 17.19 -0.89 -4.71
C THR A 137 15.76 -0.79 -5.23
N LEU A 138 15.54 0.04 -6.26
CA LEU A 138 14.23 0.18 -6.91
C LEU A 138 13.81 -1.13 -7.59
N ALA A 139 14.70 -1.78 -8.33
CA ALA A 139 14.44 -3.07 -8.97
C ALA A 139 14.09 -4.15 -7.95
N GLY A 140 14.82 -4.22 -6.84
CA GLY A 140 14.52 -5.15 -5.74
C GLY A 140 13.15 -4.87 -5.10
N ALA A 141 12.80 -3.59 -4.91
CA ALA A 141 11.47 -3.21 -4.41
C ALA A 141 10.37 -3.61 -5.41
N MET A 142 10.54 -3.31 -6.71
CA MET A 142 9.59 -3.68 -7.76
C MET A 142 9.42 -5.19 -7.85
N TRP A 143 10.49 -5.97 -7.76
CA TRP A 143 10.42 -7.44 -7.73
C TRP A 143 9.61 -7.95 -6.54
N THR A 144 9.91 -7.45 -5.35
CA THR A 144 9.20 -7.80 -4.11
C THR A 144 7.71 -7.47 -4.21
N LEU A 145 7.39 -6.30 -4.76
CA LEU A 145 6.00 -5.86 -4.92
C LEU A 145 5.25 -6.63 -6.01
N THR A 146 5.93 -7.05 -7.08
CA THR A 146 5.36 -7.93 -8.10
C THR A 146 5.04 -9.29 -7.52
N TRP A 147 5.95 -9.88 -6.74
CA TRP A 147 5.69 -11.11 -6.00
C TRP A 147 4.52 -10.95 -5.02
N LEU A 148 4.50 -9.86 -4.24
CA LEU A 148 3.41 -9.56 -3.31
C LEU A 148 2.07 -9.43 -4.05
N LYS A 149 2.05 -8.71 -5.18
CA LYS A 149 0.84 -8.54 -5.98
C LYS A 149 0.31 -9.88 -6.49
N TRP A 150 1.19 -10.80 -6.87
CA TRP A 150 0.78 -12.14 -7.29
C TRP A 150 0.07 -12.91 -6.17
N GLN A 151 0.50 -12.74 -4.91
CA GLN A 151 -0.19 -13.32 -3.74
C GLN A 151 -1.59 -12.74 -3.51
N PHE A 152 -1.85 -11.53 -4.01
CA PHE A 152 -3.15 -10.86 -3.87
C PHE A 152 -4.16 -11.26 -4.95
N VAL A 153 -3.72 -11.78 -6.10
CA VAL A 153 -4.60 -12.13 -7.22
C VAL A 153 -5.65 -13.16 -6.77
N GLY A 154 -6.93 -12.76 -6.88
CA GLY A 154 -8.07 -13.60 -6.48
C GLY A 154 -8.30 -13.73 -4.97
N GLN A 155 -7.55 -13.01 -4.12
CA GLN A 155 -7.69 -13.03 -2.67
C GLN A 155 -8.18 -11.67 -2.13
N PRO A 156 -8.94 -11.64 -1.02
CA PRO A 156 -9.21 -10.39 -0.31
C PRO A 156 -7.90 -9.86 0.29
N HIS A 157 -7.58 -8.59 0.06
CA HIS A 157 -6.32 -8.01 0.53
C HIS A 157 -6.45 -6.53 0.87
N LEU A 158 -5.62 -6.11 1.82
CA LEU A 158 -5.55 -4.75 2.36
C LEU A 158 -4.09 -4.33 2.48
N VAL A 159 -3.77 -3.13 2.01
CA VAL A 159 -2.43 -2.56 2.03
C VAL A 159 -2.46 -1.33 2.95
N LEU A 160 -1.82 -1.41 4.10
CA LEU A 160 -1.69 -0.31 5.07
C LEU A 160 -0.32 0.34 4.92
N LEU A 161 -0.33 1.64 4.65
CA LEU A 161 0.86 2.44 4.43
C LEU A 161 0.84 3.67 5.35
N ASN A 162 2.01 4.03 5.85
CA ASN A 162 2.24 5.28 6.58
C ASN A 162 3.67 5.75 6.30
N GLY A 163 3.84 7.07 6.16
CA GLY A 163 5.16 7.67 6.17
C GLY A 163 5.82 7.90 4.79
N PRO A 164 7.12 7.53 4.61
CA PRO A 164 8.07 8.19 3.71
C PRO A 164 7.86 7.84 2.23
N GLY A 165 8.68 8.42 1.35
CA GLY A 165 8.57 8.28 -0.11
C GLY A 165 8.55 6.84 -0.63
N THR A 166 9.03 5.85 0.12
CA THR A 166 8.89 4.42 -0.22
C THR A 166 7.42 4.01 -0.38
N CYS A 167 6.51 4.57 0.41
CA CYS A 167 5.07 4.34 0.27
C CYS A 167 4.54 4.78 -1.10
N CYS A 168 5.10 5.86 -1.68
CA CYS A 168 4.77 6.30 -3.04
C CYS A 168 5.18 5.26 -4.08
N ILE A 169 6.36 4.67 -3.91
CA ILE A 169 6.86 3.59 -4.80
C ILE A 169 5.96 2.36 -4.67
N ILE A 170 5.62 1.97 -3.44
CA ILE A 170 4.76 0.81 -3.16
C ILE A 170 3.39 0.99 -3.80
N ALA A 171 2.69 2.09 -3.49
CA ALA A 171 1.35 2.32 -4.00
C ALA A 171 1.34 2.51 -5.52
N GLY A 172 2.28 3.29 -6.05
CA GLY A 172 2.40 3.53 -7.49
C GLY A 172 2.65 2.24 -8.28
N TRP A 173 3.56 1.38 -7.81
CA TRP A 173 3.82 0.10 -8.47
C TRP A 173 2.65 -0.86 -8.35
N LEU A 174 1.99 -0.95 -7.19
CA LEU A 174 0.78 -1.78 -7.04
C LEU A 174 -0.34 -1.32 -7.98
N LYS A 175 -0.58 0.00 -8.10
CA LYS A 175 -1.56 0.56 -9.03
C LYS A 175 -1.17 0.33 -10.50
N LEU A 176 0.11 0.39 -10.84
CA LEU A 176 0.58 0.02 -12.18
C LEU A 176 0.27 -1.46 -12.48
N LEU A 177 0.56 -2.36 -11.54
CA LEU A 177 0.25 -3.78 -11.70
C LEU A 177 -1.25 -4.07 -11.72
N GLU A 178 -2.10 -3.22 -11.12
CA GLU A 178 -3.56 -3.34 -11.19
C GLU A 178 -4.10 -3.17 -12.61
N ILE A 179 -3.47 -2.31 -13.42
CA ILE A 179 -3.83 -2.12 -14.84
C ILE A 179 -3.71 -3.45 -15.60
N VAL A 180 -2.70 -4.26 -15.27
CA VAL A 180 -2.43 -5.55 -15.91
C VAL A 180 -3.23 -6.68 -15.25
N THR A 181 -3.17 -6.79 -13.93
CA THR A 181 -3.72 -7.93 -13.17
C THR A 181 -5.24 -7.88 -13.00
N THR A 182 -5.88 -6.72 -13.22
CA THR A 182 -7.32 -6.49 -12.97
C THR A 182 -7.77 -6.77 -11.53
N THR A 183 -6.84 -7.09 -10.63
CA THR A 183 -7.11 -7.33 -9.21
C THR A 183 -6.83 -6.04 -8.45
N ARG A 184 -7.84 -5.30 -7.98
CA ARG A 184 -7.64 -4.03 -7.25
C ARG A 184 -7.12 -4.27 -5.82
N SER A 185 -6.06 -3.57 -5.42
CA SER A 185 -5.63 -3.50 -4.02
C SER A 185 -6.36 -2.37 -3.31
N LYS A 186 -6.95 -2.66 -2.14
CA LYS A 186 -7.44 -1.62 -1.24
C LYS A 186 -6.24 -1.03 -0.49
N ILE A 187 -5.80 0.15 -0.90
CA ILE A 187 -4.67 0.85 -0.30
C ILE A 187 -5.20 1.92 0.65
N VAL A 188 -4.87 1.79 1.93
CA VAL A 188 -5.13 2.80 2.96
C VAL A 188 -3.80 3.46 3.30
N TYR A 189 -3.73 4.77 3.11
CA TYR A 189 -2.59 5.57 3.55
C TYR A 189 -2.98 6.42 4.75
N VAL A 190 -2.24 6.27 5.84
CA VAL A 190 -2.38 7.06 7.06
C VAL A 190 -1.27 8.09 7.07
N GLU A 191 -1.62 9.37 6.95
CA GLU A 191 -0.68 10.48 7.08
C GLU A 191 -0.16 10.57 8.52
N SER A 192 1.10 10.98 8.66
CA SER A 192 1.77 11.01 9.95
C SER A 192 1.13 12.00 10.92
N LEU A 193 1.15 11.66 12.22
CA LEU A 193 0.72 12.53 13.32
C LEU A 193 1.41 13.90 13.28
N ALA A 194 2.66 13.93 12.83
CA ALA A 194 3.46 15.15 12.75
C ALA A 194 2.94 16.18 11.73
N ARG A 195 1.97 15.82 10.88
CA ARG A 195 1.39 16.70 9.86
C ARG A 195 0.06 17.27 10.33
N THR A 196 0.10 18.43 10.95
CA THR A 196 -1.08 19.11 11.51
C THR A 196 -1.83 19.96 10.48
N SER A 197 -1.12 20.80 9.72
CA SER A 197 -1.71 21.83 8.86
C SER A 197 -1.52 21.59 7.36
N THR A 198 -0.54 20.78 6.98
CA THR A 198 -0.25 20.47 5.57
C THR A 198 0.15 19.01 5.38
N LEU A 199 -0.29 18.41 4.26
CA LEU A 199 0.12 17.07 3.88
C LEU A 199 1.62 17.00 3.59
N SER A 200 2.21 15.85 3.90
CA SER A 200 3.57 15.55 3.50
C SER A 200 3.68 15.49 1.97
N LEU A 201 4.90 15.57 1.43
CA LEU A 201 5.09 15.38 -0.02
C LEU A 201 4.56 14.00 -0.48
N SER A 202 4.84 12.96 0.31
CA SER A 202 4.29 11.63 0.09
C SER A 202 2.76 11.63 0.12
N GLY A 203 2.17 12.28 1.12
CA GLY A 203 0.73 12.42 1.25
C GLY A 203 0.10 13.11 0.06
N LYS A 204 0.68 14.21 -0.44
CA LYS A 204 0.21 14.90 -1.65
C LYS A 204 0.25 14.01 -2.89
N LEU A 205 1.31 13.22 -3.06
CA LEU A 205 1.47 12.30 -4.18
C LEU A 205 0.50 11.11 -4.09
N LEU A 206 0.27 10.61 -2.89
CA LEU A 206 -0.57 9.44 -2.63
C LEU A 206 -2.06 9.77 -2.58
N TYR A 207 -2.42 11.00 -2.19
CA TYR A 207 -3.79 11.47 -2.11
C TYR A 207 -4.65 11.08 -3.34
N PRO A 208 -4.24 11.32 -4.60
CA PRO A 208 -5.01 10.88 -5.77
C PRO A 208 -5.01 9.36 -6.02
N LEU A 209 -3.99 8.64 -5.52
CA LEU A 209 -3.69 7.25 -5.87
C LEU A 209 -4.29 6.23 -4.91
N VAL A 210 -4.45 6.57 -3.63
CA VAL A 210 -4.91 5.61 -2.61
C VAL A 210 -6.42 5.56 -2.54
N ASP A 211 -6.93 4.40 -2.13
CA ASP A 211 -8.37 4.16 -2.03
C ASP A 211 -8.94 4.89 -0.82
N GLU A 212 -8.24 4.82 0.32
CA GLU A 212 -8.57 5.58 1.52
C GLU A 212 -7.37 6.40 1.97
N PHE A 213 -7.59 7.71 2.15
CA PHE A 213 -6.59 8.62 2.66
C PHE A 213 -7.03 9.08 4.05
N VAL A 214 -6.22 8.80 5.05
CA VAL A 214 -6.57 9.03 6.46
C VAL A 214 -5.64 10.10 7.03
N VAL A 215 -6.23 11.11 7.64
CA VAL A 215 -5.54 12.15 8.38
C VAL A 215 -6.11 12.24 9.79
N GLN A 216 -5.34 12.80 10.70
CA GLN A 216 -5.63 12.77 12.13
C GLN A 216 -6.11 14.13 12.66
N TRP A 217 -5.90 15.18 11.86
CA TRP A 217 -6.21 16.56 12.21
C TRP A 217 -7.40 17.06 11.41
N SER A 218 -8.37 17.66 12.10
CA SER A 218 -9.60 18.20 11.49
C SER A 218 -9.30 19.23 10.41
N GLU A 219 -8.31 20.10 10.61
CA GLU A 219 -7.88 21.11 9.64
C GLU A 219 -7.53 20.50 8.26
N LEU A 220 -6.93 19.31 8.25
CA LEU A 220 -6.64 18.59 7.01
C LEU A 220 -7.89 17.95 6.43
N CYS A 221 -8.80 17.43 7.26
CA CYS A 221 -10.07 16.88 6.78
C CYS A 221 -10.92 17.95 6.07
N ASP A 222 -11.00 19.14 6.63
CA ASP A 222 -11.76 20.25 6.03
C ASP A 222 -11.16 20.71 4.70
N LYS A 223 -9.84 20.65 4.57
CA LYS A 223 -9.11 21.07 3.37
C LYS A 223 -9.12 20.03 2.25
N TYR A 224 -9.25 18.75 2.59
CA TYR A 224 -9.08 17.63 1.65
C TYR A 224 -10.32 16.73 1.67
N GLY A 225 -11.28 16.99 0.78
CA GLY A 225 -12.59 16.30 0.80
C GLY A 225 -12.60 14.78 0.59
N ARG A 226 -11.48 14.15 0.19
CA ARG A 226 -11.34 12.67 0.14
C ARG A 226 -10.65 12.10 1.39
N ALA A 227 -10.13 12.95 2.27
CA ALA A 227 -9.51 12.51 3.50
C ALA A 227 -10.59 12.11 4.51
N ARG A 228 -10.38 10.99 5.20
CA ARG A 228 -11.22 10.58 6.33
C ARG A 228 -10.51 10.92 7.64
N CYS A 229 -11.27 11.50 8.57
CA CYS A 229 -10.86 11.69 9.95
C CYS A 229 -11.49 10.60 10.82
N PHE A 230 -10.68 9.94 11.62
CA PHE A 230 -11.10 8.99 12.64
C PHE A 230 -10.51 9.36 14.00
N GLU A 231 -10.28 10.66 14.22
CA GLU A 231 -9.53 11.19 15.37
C GLU A 231 -8.08 10.68 15.41
N ILE A 232 -7.49 10.59 16.60
CA ILE A 232 -6.11 10.13 16.81
C ILE A 232 -6.10 8.60 16.74
N LEU A 233 -5.63 8.06 15.60
CA LEU A 233 -5.54 6.63 15.36
C LEU A 233 -4.30 5.98 16.01
N VAL A 234 -3.39 6.80 16.54
CA VAL A 234 -1.99 6.47 16.75
C VAL A 234 -1.35 7.17 17.94
#